data_AF-A0A0K0Y4E1-F1
#
_entry.id   AF-A0A0K0Y4E1-F1
#
_cell.length_a   1.000
_cell.length_b   1.000
_cell.length_c   1.000
_cell.angle_alpha   90.00
_cell.angle_beta   90.00
_cell.angle_gamma   90.00
#
_symmetry.space_group_name_H-M   'P 1'
#
loop_
_entity.id
_entity.type
_entity.pdbx_description
1 polymer ?
#
loop_
_entity_poly.entity_id
_entity_poly.type
_entity_poly.pdbx_seq_one_letter_code
_entity_poly.pdbx_strand_id
1 'polypeptide(L)'
;MDQCTIDEIQRTSNLLPFEAKHTQFLLSVLKKQHSKGLVVRFHPEFTQSAQAALDGMDKGVFVLTCPQIESDFVFTCENAGQGLFGRQKRVFKVYDGDFALDEFSAASTFKSFALAATSINNIFRHVGLLSGPL
;
A
#
# COMPACT_ATOMS: atom_id res chain seq x y z
N MET A 1 2.17 -6.87 18.99
CA MET A 1 2.78 -6.65 17.68
C MET A 1 3.77 -5.52 17.87
N ASP A 2 4.97 -5.66 17.33
CA ASP A 2 5.97 -4.59 17.41
C ASP A 2 5.51 -3.48 16.46
N GLN A 3 5.31 -2.28 17.01
CA GLN A 3 4.98 -1.09 16.23
C GLN A 3 6.26 -0.50 15.64
N CYS A 4 6.14 0.14 14.49
CA CYS A 4 7.22 0.87 13.82
C CYS A 4 6.70 2.17 13.22
N THR A 5 7.58 3.15 13.11
CA THR A 5 7.27 4.43 12.46
C THR A 5 7.45 4.35 10.94
N ILE A 6 6.91 5.32 10.22
CA ILE A 6 7.13 5.42 8.77
C ILE A 6 8.60 5.62 8.41
N ASP A 7 9.33 6.39 9.23
CA ASP A 7 10.77 6.61 9.07
C ASP A 7 11.56 5.32 9.26
N GLU A 8 11.18 4.49 10.24
CA GLU A 8 11.78 3.17 10.46
C GLU A 8 11.50 2.23 9.29
N ILE A 9 10.27 2.20 8.79
CA ILE A 9 9.89 1.42 7.60
C ILE A 9 10.78 1.83 6.43
N GLN A 10 10.90 3.12 6.13
CA GLN A 10 11.68 3.60 4.99
C GLN A 10 13.18 3.35 5.15
N ARG A 11 13.75 3.58 6.34
CA ARG A 11 15.18 3.40 6.62
C ARG A 11 15.63 1.95 6.56
N THR A 12 14.75 1.02 6.93
CA THR A 12 15.06 -0.43 6.96
C THR A 12 14.67 -1.16 5.68
N SER A 13 13.90 -0.52 4.81
CA SER A 13 13.47 -1.08 3.54
C SER A 13 14.49 -0.81 2.42
N ASN A 14 14.85 -1.85 1.68
CA ASN A 14 15.64 -1.69 0.44
C ASN A 14 14.69 -1.32 -0.72
N LEU A 15 14.24 -0.06 -0.73
CA LEU A 15 13.17 0.39 -1.61
C LEU A 15 13.57 0.39 -3.09
N LEU A 16 12.60 0.04 -3.94
CA LEU A 16 12.67 0.17 -5.39
C LEU A 16 11.43 0.93 -5.89
N PRO A 17 11.56 1.73 -6.96
CA PRO A 17 10.42 2.42 -7.56
C PRO A 17 9.30 1.45 -7.93
N PHE A 18 8.06 1.82 -7.68
CA PHE A 18 6.93 1.13 -8.29
C PHE A 18 7.00 1.32 -9.82
N GLU A 19 6.67 0.28 -10.58
CA GLU A 19 6.63 0.36 -12.04
C GLU A 19 5.33 1.01 -12.50
N ALA A 20 5.31 1.62 -13.70
CA ALA A 20 4.11 2.26 -14.26
C ALA A 20 2.86 1.34 -14.24
N LYS A 21 3.05 0.04 -14.47
CA LYS A 21 1.96 -0.96 -14.40
C LYS A 21 1.35 -1.08 -13.00
N HIS A 22 2.13 -0.88 -11.94
CA HIS A 22 1.66 -0.88 -10.56
C HIS A 22 0.79 0.36 -10.32
N THR A 23 1.26 1.54 -10.71
CA THR A 23 0.50 2.79 -10.61
C THR A 23 -0.82 2.71 -11.35
N GLN A 24 -0.82 2.25 -12.61
CA GLN A 24 -2.03 2.05 -13.40
C GLN A 24 -3.01 1.07 -12.74
N PHE A 25 -2.49 -0.03 -12.19
CA PHE A 25 -3.31 -1.00 -11.47
C PHE A 25 -3.92 -0.40 -10.20
N LEU A 26 -3.14 0.33 -9.40
CA LEU A 26 -3.61 0.98 -8.18
C LEU A 26 -4.75 1.95 -8.49
N LEU A 27 -4.58 2.83 -9.48
CA LEU A 27 -5.62 3.77 -9.90
C LEU A 27 -6.91 3.07 -10.34
N SER A 28 -6.79 1.93 -11.04
CA SER A 28 -7.94 1.09 -11.39
C SER A 28 -8.66 0.52 -10.16
N VAL A 29 -7.90 0.04 -9.17
CA VAL A 29 -8.46 -0.46 -7.90
C VAL A 29 -9.18 0.66 -7.14
N LEU A 30 -8.55 1.82 -6.97
CA LEU A 30 -9.15 2.97 -6.28
C LEU A 30 -10.43 3.44 -6.97
N LYS A 31 -10.44 3.52 -8.31
CA LYS A 31 -11.64 3.85 -9.09
C LYS A 31 -12.76 2.84 -8.87
N LYS A 32 -12.44 1.54 -8.84
CA LYS A 32 -13.41 0.47 -8.59
C LYS A 32 -13.94 0.47 -7.16
N GLN A 33 -13.11 0.81 -6.18
CA GLN A 33 -13.52 0.96 -4.78
C GLN A 33 -14.45 2.16 -4.62
N HIS A 34 -14.09 3.31 -5.22
CA HIS A 34 -14.94 4.50 -5.25
C HIS A 34 -16.31 4.23 -5.88
N SER A 35 -16.39 3.48 -6.99
CA SER A 35 -17.68 3.12 -7.59
C SER A 35 -18.56 2.22 -6.70
N LYS A 36 -18.00 1.64 -5.64
CA LYS A 36 -18.71 0.85 -4.64
C LYS A 36 -19.02 1.64 -3.36
N GLY A 37 -18.79 2.96 -3.36
CA GLY A 37 -18.99 3.81 -2.18
C GLY A 37 -17.89 3.70 -1.13
N LEU A 38 -16.74 3.11 -1.47
CA LEU A 38 -15.59 3.07 -0.57
C LEU A 38 -14.71 4.29 -0.75
N VAL A 39 -14.22 4.82 0.37
CA VAL A 39 -13.28 5.93 0.42
C VAL A 39 -11.90 5.36 0.70
N VAL A 40 -11.16 5.11 -0.37
CA VAL A 40 -9.73 4.76 -0.33
C VAL A 40 -8.99 5.80 -1.15
N ARG A 41 -8.04 6.49 -0.53
CA ARG A 41 -7.29 7.58 -1.16
C ARG A 41 -5.89 7.65 -0.59
N PHE A 42 -4.99 8.34 -1.28
CA PHE A 42 -3.67 8.63 -0.70
C PHE A 42 -3.81 9.46 0.59
N HIS A 43 -2.97 9.16 1.58
CA HIS A 43 -3.00 9.88 2.86
C HIS A 43 -2.60 11.35 2.66
N PRO A 44 -3.44 12.33 3.02
CA PRO A 44 -3.22 13.73 2.68
C PRO A 44 -2.01 14.36 3.38
N GLU A 45 -1.66 13.89 4.58
CA GLU A 45 -0.47 14.36 5.30
C GLU A 45 0.82 13.75 4.74
N PHE A 46 0.73 12.55 4.14
CA PHE A 46 1.86 11.92 3.47
C PHE A 46 2.09 12.55 2.10
N THR A 47 1.01 12.91 1.40
CA THR A 47 1.07 13.53 0.08
C THR A 47 -0.04 14.56 -0.13
N GLN A 48 0.39 15.80 -0.40
CA GLN A 48 -0.50 16.94 -0.58
C GLN A 48 -1.04 17.09 -2.01
N SER A 49 -0.58 16.26 -2.95
CA SER A 49 -1.02 16.31 -4.36
C SER A 49 -0.94 14.96 -5.06
N ALA A 50 -1.58 14.84 -6.22
CA ALA A 50 -1.44 13.65 -7.06
C ALA A 50 0.01 13.45 -7.52
N GLN A 51 0.74 14.53 -7.82
CA GLN A 51 2.15 14.44 -8.22
C GLN A 51 3.02 13.94 -7.06
N ALA A 52 2.84 14.48 -5.85
CA ALA A 52 3.59 14.01 -4.68
C ALA A 52 3.30 12.53 -4.36
N ALA A 53 2.10 12.04 -4.66
CA ALA A 53 1.76 10.63 -4.51
C ALA A 53 2.54 9.76 -5.50
N LEU A 54 2.64 10.21 -6.75
CA LEU A 54 3.45 9.56 -7.77
C LEU A 54 4.94 9.59 -7.42
N ASP A 55 5.45 10.71 -6.91
CA ASP A 55 6.84 10.84 -6.48
C ASP A 55 7.15 9.88 -5.32
N GLY A 56 6.21 9.67 -4.39
CA GLY A 56 6.31 8.65 -3.36
C GLY A 56 6.41 7.24 -3.95
N MET A 57 5.54 6.93 -4.91
CA MET A 57 5.60 5.65 -5.63
C MET A 57 6.93 5.46 -6.38
N ASP A 58 7.50 6.51 -6.94
CA ASP A 58 8.83 6.48 -7.57
C ASP A 58 9.96 6.25 -6.55
N LYS A 59 9.77 6.68 -5.30
CA LYS A 59 10.65 6.34 -4.17
C LYS A 59 10.39 4.95 -3.59
N GLY A 60 9.38 4.24 -4.08
CA GLY A 60 9.03 2.89 -3.64
C GLY A 60 8.13 2.81 -2.42
N VAL A 61 7.48 3.91 -2.02
CA VAL A 61 6.59 3.95 -0.84
C VAL A 61 5.36 4.82 -1.07
N PHE A 62 4.19 4.36 -0.64
CA PHE A 62 3.00 5.22 -0.59
C PHE A 62 2.09 4.83 0.59
N VAL A 63 1.24 5.77 1.00
CA VAL A 63 0.29 5.56 2.09
C VAL A 63 -1.13 5.78 1.57
N LEU A 64 -2.02 4.85 1.87
CA LEU A 64 -3.46 4.99 1.66
C LEU A 64 -4.16 5.18 2.99
N THR A 65 -5.19 6.01 3.01
CA THR A 65 -6.11 6.15 4.14
C THR A 65 -7.47 5.59 3.79
N CYS A 66 -8.09 4.91 4.75
CA CYS A 66 -9.42 4.33 4.64
C CYS A 66 -10.29 4.82 5.81
N PRO A 67 -10.89 6.03 5.73
CA PRO A 67 -11.59 6.64 6.86
C PRO A 67 -12.77 5.82 7.39
N GLN A 68 -13.38 4.98 6.56
CA GLN A 68 -14.54 4.15 6.95
C GLN A 68 -14.16 3.02 7.93
N ILE A 69 -12.87 2.70 8.05
CA ILE A 69 -12.34 1.70 8.97
C ILE A 69 -11.26 2.28 9.88
N GLU A 70 -11.13 3.61 9.92
CA GLU A 70 -10.19 4.34 10.77
C GLU A 70 -8.77 3.75 10.72
N SER A 71 -8.28 3.47 9.50
CA SER A 71 -6.99 2.81 9.31
C SER A 71 -6.26 3.32 8.08
N ASP A 72 -4.94 3.37 8.21
CA ASP A 72 -3.99 3.74 7.18
C ASP A 72 -3.09 2.55 6.83
N PHE A 73 -2.67 2.53 5.58
CA PHE A 73 -1.89 1.43 5.00
C PHE A 73 -0.65 1.97 4.30
N VAL A 74 0.53 1.61 4.81
CA VAL A 74 1.81 1.89 4.17
C VAL A 74 2.16 0.74 3.24
N PHE A 75 2.43 1.06 1.99
CA PHE A 75 2.88 0.12 0.98
C PHE A 75 4.33 0.41 0.61
N THR A 76 5.18 -0.62 0.69
CA THR A 76 6.56 -0.55 0.19
C THR A 76 6.73 -1.48 -1.02
N CYS A 77 7.59 -1.08 -1.95
CA CYS A 77 8.13 -1.94 -2.99
C CYS A 77 9.63 -2.12 -2.72
N GLU A 78 10.06 -3.35 -2.45
CA GLU A 78 11.41 -3.64 -1.97
C GLU A 78 12.16 -4.61 -2.87
N ASN A 79 13.48 -4.47 -2.89
CA ASN A 79 14.42 -5.36 -3.54
C ASN A 79 14.50 -6.69 -2.77
N ALA A 80 14.07 -7.77 -3.41
CA ALA A 80 14.14 -9.14 -2.87
C ALA A 80 15.27 -9.97 -3.51
N GLY A 81 16.33 -9.31 -3.96
CA GLY A 81 17.46 -9.91 -4.66
C GLY A 81 17.16 -10.21 -6.13
N GLN A 82 17.94 -11.12 -6.71
CA GLN A 82 17.85 -11.49 -8.13
C GLN A 82 17.27 -12.89 -8.32
N GLY A 83 16.65 -13.12 -9.48
CA GLY A 83 16.25 -14.44 -9.95
C GLY A 83 17.39 -15.20 -10.62
N LEU A 84 17.10 -16.45 -11.01
CA LEU A 84 18.06 -17.36 -11.67
C LEU A 84 18.62 -16.80 -13.00
N PHE A 85 17.92 -15.84 -13.61
CA PHE A 85 18.31 -15.16 -14.85
C PHE A 85 18.71 -13.69 -14.63
N GLY A 86 19.13 -13.31 -13.42
CA GLY A 86 19.57 -11.94 -13.09
C GLY A 86 18.44 -10.89 -13.01
N ARG A 87 17.18 -11.29 -13.26
CA ARG A 87 16.03 -10.37 -13.15
C ARG A 87 15.83 -9.95 -11.69
N GLN A 88 15.73 -8.64 -11.46
CA GLN A 88 15.40 -8.04 -10.17
C GLN A 88 14.05 -8.57 -9.65
N LYS A 89 14.05 -9.16 -8.45
CA LYS A 89 12.83 -9.56 -7.75
C LYS A 89 12.35 -8.42 -6.87
N ARG A 90 11.04 -8.26 -6.83
CA ARG A 90 10.35 -7.29 -5.98
C ARG A 90 9.48 -8.01 -4.98
N VAL A 91 9.41 -7.50 -3.77
CA VAL A 91 8.37 -7.84 -2.80
C VAL A 91 7.62 -6.58 -2.42
N PHE A 92 6.35 -6.73 -2.09
CA PHE A 92 5.49 -5.64 -1.69
C PHE A 92 5.06 -5.88 -0.25
N LYS A 93 5.42 -5.00 0.67
CA LYS A 93 4.97 -5.10 2.05
C LYS A 93 3.85 -4.12 2.30
N VAL A 94 2.94 -4.52 3.18
CA VAL A 94 1.83 -3.72 3.65
C VAL A 94 1.95 -3.65 5.16
N TYR A 95 1.88 -2.44 5.68
CA TYR A 95 1.78 -2.15 7.11
C TYR A 95 0.43 -1.51 7.36
N ASP A 96 -0.24 -1.88 8.43
CA ASP A 96 -1.51 -1.31 8.87
C ASP A 96 -1.30 -0.50 10.15
N GLY A 97 -2.00 0.62 10.29
CA GLY A 97 -1.82 1.48 11.46
C GLY A 97 -2.58 2.79 11.39
N ASP A 98 -2.08 3.77 12.13
CA ASP A 98 -2.57 5.14 12.18
C ASP A 98 -1.42 6.08 11.85
N PHE A 99 -1.54 6.82 10.74
CA PHE A 99 -0.51 7.73 10.29
C PHE A 99 -0.35 8.94 11.22
N ALA A 100 -1.43 9.43 11.84
CA ALA A 100 -1.37 10.58 12.73
C ALA A 100 -0.62 10.26 14.04
N LEU A 101 -0.64 8.99 14.45
CA LEU A 101 0.12 8.50 15.60
C LEU A 101 1.52 8.01 15.23
N ASP A 102 1.82 7.88 13.92
CA ASP A 102 3.05 7.28 13.40
C ASP A 102 3.31 5.87 13.96
N GLU A 103 2.24 5.09 14.09
CA GLU A 103 2.27 3.73 14.64
C GLU A 103 1.76 2.74 13.60
N PHE A 104 2.66 1.90 13.09
CA PHE A 104 2.35 0.88 12.10
C PHE A 104 2.80 -0.51 12.52
N SER A 105 1.97 -1.50 12.22
CA SER A 105 2.26 -2.92 12.38
C SER A 105 2.45 -3.59 11.02
N ALA A 106 3.36 -4.56 10.95
CA ALA A 106 3.57 -5.32 9.73
C ALA A 106 2.36 -6.24 9.46
N ALA A 107 1.59 -5.94 8.41
CA ALA A 107 0.39 -6.69 8.07
C ALA A 107 0.72 -7.93 7.22
N SER A 108 1.39 -7.74 6.07
CA SER A 108 1.62 -8.81 5.11
C SER A 108 2.72 -8.49 4.09
N THR A 109 3.33 -9.54 3.53
CA THR A 109 4.30 -9.45 2.44
C THR A 109 3.82 -10.24 1.22
N PHE A 110 3.87 -9.61 0.04
CA PHE A 110 3.35 -10.17 -1.21
C PHE A 110 4.43 -10.21 -2.29
N LYS A 111 4.38 -11.25 -3.12
CA LYS A 111 5.20 -11.34 -4.35
C LYS A 111 4.55 -10.65 -5.56
N SER A 112 3.30 -10.21 -5.41
CA SER A 112 2.49 -9.59 -6.46
C SER A 112 1.86 -8.31 -5.94
N PHE A 113 2.06 -7.20 -6.66
CA PHE A 113 1.45 -5.93 -6.31
C PHE A 113 -0.08 -5.99 -6.40
N ALA A 114 -0.62 -6.77 -7.35
CA ALA A 114 -2.06 -6.91 -7.51
C ALA A 114 -2.71 -7.53 -6.27
N LEU A 115 -2.04 -8.50 -5.64
CA LEU A 115 -2.48 -9.10 -4.38
C LEU A 115 -2.35 -8.11 -3.23
N ALA A 116 -1.22 -7.38 -3.13
CA ALA A 116 -1.02 -6.37 -2.10
C ALA A 116 -2.12 -5.29 -2.16
N ALA A 117 -2.32 -4.66 -3.31
CA ALA A 117 -3.28 -3.57 -3.47
C ALA A 117 -4.75 -4.01 -3.30
N THR A 118 -5.07 -5.28 -3.55
CA THR A 118 -6.42 -5.80 -3.34
C THR A 118 -6.64 -6.41 -1.96
N SER A 119 -5.59 -6.60 -1.16
CA SER A 119 -5.67 -7.19 0.18
C SER A 119 -6.54 -6.37 1.13
N ILE A 120 -6.56 -5.04 1.01
CA ILE A 120 -7.44 -4.15 1.80
C ILE A 120 -8.93 -4.52 1.59
N ASN A 121 -9.31 -5.03 0.42
CA ASN A 121 -10.69 -5.46 0.18
C ASN A 121 -11.12 -6.60 1.10
N ASN A 122 -10.19 -7.39 1.64
CA ASN A 122 -10.52 -8.43 2.61
C ASN A 122 -10.95 -7.81 3.95
N ILE A 123 -10.33 -6.70 4.34
CA ILE A 123 -10.71 -5.91 5.52
C ILE A 123 -12.11 -5.33 5.31
N PHE A 124 -12.38 -4.69 4.17
CA PHE A 124 -13.72 -4.16 3.86
C PHE A 124 -14.81 -5.22 3.82
N ARG A 125 -14.52 -6.43 3.33
CA ARG A 125 -15.48 -7.55 3.40
C ARG A 125 -15.72 -7.98 4.84
N HIS A 126 -14.66 -8.08 5.65
CA HIS A 126 -14.77 -8.47 7.05
C HIS A 126 -15.63 -7.50 7.86
N VAL A 127 -15.51 -6.19 7.61
CA VAL A 127 -16.32 -5.15 8.29
C VAL A 127 -17.67 -4.88 7.63
N GLY A 128 -18.07 -5.65 6.60
CA GLY A 128 -19.37 -5.53 5.95
C GLY A 128 -19.51 -4.35 4.96
N LEU A 129 -18.43 -3.63 4.65
CA LEU A 129 -18.43 -2.52 3.68
C LEU A 129 -18.39 -3.00 2.23
N LEU A 130 -18.01 -4.27 1.99
CA LEU A 130 -17.96 -4.89 0.67
C LEU A 130 -18.73 -6.22 0.70
N SER A 131 -19.71 -6.36 -0.19
CA SER A 131 -20.44 -7.62 -0.40
C SER A 131 -19.94 -8.35 -1.65
N GLY A 132 -19.67 -9.65 -1.56
CA GLY A 132 -19.23 -10.51 -2.68
C GLY A 132 -18.41 -11.73 -2.22
N PRO A 133 -18.21 -12.75 -3.09
CA PRO A 133 -17.51 -13.98 -2.71
C PRO A 133 -16.03 -13.74 -2.32
N LEU A 134 -15.52 -14.63 -1.46
CA LEU A 134 -14.14 -14.71 -1.00
C LEU A 134 -13.17 -14.98 -2.15
#